data_AF-A0A7V5Q9T2-F1
#
_entry.id   AF-A0A7V5Q9T2-F1
#
_cell.length_a   1.000
_cell.length_b   1.000
_cell.length_c   1.000
_cell.angle_alpha   90.00
_cell.angle_beta   90.00
_cell.angle_gamma   90.00
#
_symmetry.space_group_name_H-M   'P 1'
#
loop_
_entity.id
_entity.type
_entity.pdbx_description
1 polymer ?
#
loop_
_entity_poly.entity_id
_entity_poly.type
_entity_poly.pdbx_seq_one_letter_code
_entity_poly.pdbx_strand_id
1 'polypeptide(L)'
;MLLWTVFVVLTLLAVAVVSWPLWRRPQASPARQDFDLAIFKDQLREIDRDLERGVIGEQEAQAARTEISRKIIGLKGEKPNTRPSVLEASGFNRVLGAGIFVVVFGAAFGLYGIFGAPGLPGKPFAERISAANKTPSLDELVARVEVHLRKNPDDARGWAIIAPSYMRLGRFNDAANALRKVIQLEKKPDPDVLASYGEALVMANKGAVDEDAVGVFKDALRLNPRQATPQYYLGLAELQAGRNKAAIAYWVKMLANASRNAPWRRQVEAQIKKAGGTVPESARGIPDPADGVPDIGEMISNLAARLEEDGNNLDGWLMLARSYMVQKKSDKARAALDKAEKNFRKDEKALAKISAARKAYGFEEATSSPKVSRGKIPDINKMVSGLVARLEKDGNDLKGWLMLARSYKVLKRPEDAAKALDKAAGIFRKNPGAQEQITEMRKKMGL
;
A
#
# COMPACT_ATOMS: atom_id res chain seq x y z
N MET A 1 -3.02 7.07 38.73
CA MET A 1 -3.72 7.50 39.95
C MET A 1 -3.64 9.02 40.16
N LEU A 2 -2.47 9.65 39.98
CA LEU A 2 -2.28 11.11 40.10
C LEU A 2 -3.24 11.96 39.24
N LEU A 3 -3.54 11.51 38.01
CA LEU A 3 -4.40 12.26 37.08
C LEU A 3 -5.87 12.32 37.55
N TRP A 4 -6.39 11.22 38.08
CA TRP A 4 -7.75 11.18 38.63
C TRP A 4 -7.88 12.04 39.89
N THR A 5 -6.86 12.06 40.76
CA THR A 5 -6.85 12.94 41.93
C THR A 5 -6.83 14.41 41.52
N VAL A 6 -6.10 14.77 40.46
CA VAL A 6 -6.09 16.15 39.92
C VAL A 6 -7.48 16.55 39.40
N PHE A 7 -8.17 15.68 38.66
CA PHE A 7 -9.52 16.00 38.17
C PHE A 7 -10.55 16.12 39.28
N VAL A 8 -10.49 15.29 40.31
CA VAL A 8 -11.37 15.42 41.48
C VAL A 8 -11.13 16.74 42.19
N VAL A 9 -9.86 17.11 42.42
CA VAL A 9 -9.50 18.38 43.07
C VAL A 9 -9.95 19.59 42.25
N LEU A 10 -9.73 19.59 40.93
CA LEU A 10 -10.16 20.67 40.04
C LEU A 10 -11.69 20.81 40.01
N THR A 11 -12.42 19.70 40.01
CA THR A 11 -13.89 19.72 40.03
C THR A 11 -14.42 20.28 41.35
N LEU A 12 -13.84 19.87 42.48
CA LEU A 12 -14.19 20.39 43.80
C LEU A 12 -13.89 21.89 43.92
N LEU A 13 -12.75 22.35 43.39
CA LEU A 13 -12.41 23.78 43.34
C LEU A 13 -13.40 24.58 42.50
N ALA A 14 -13.76 24.08 41.31
CA ALA A 14 -14.71 24.75 40.42
C ALA A 14 -16.09 24.88 41.09
N VAL A 15 -16.58 23.82 41.72
CA VAL A 15 -17.83 23.85 42.49
C VAL A 15 -17.73 24.86 43.64
N ALA A 16 -16.66 24.81 44.43
CA ALA A 16 -16.48 25.70 45.57
C ALA A 16 -16.52 27.17 45.17
N VAL A 17 -15.84 27.54 44.07
CA VAL A 17 -15.83 28.91 43.52
C VAL A 17 -17.23 29.33 43.07
N VAL A 18 -17.97 28.47 42.38
CA VAL A 18 -19.33 28.77 41.91
C VAL A 18 -20.33 28.87 43.07
N SER A 19 -20.16 28.09 44.13
CA SER A 19 -21.02 28.13 45.32
C SER A 19 -20.66 29.24 46.32
N TRP A 20 -19.45 29.80 46.24
CA TRP A 20 -18.95 30.83 47.15
C TRP A 20 -19.85 32.07 47.28
N PRO A 21 -20.44 32.62 46.21
CA PRO A 21 -21.35 33.77 46.29
C PRO A 21 -22.65 33.44 47.03
N LEU A 22 -23.08 32.17 47.02
CA LEU A 22 -24.32 31.72 47.68
C LEU A 22 -24.16 31.55 49.20
N TRP A 23 -22.91 31.49 49.69
CA TRP A 23 -22.60 31.38 51.12
C TRP A 23 -22.24 32.70 51.77
N ARG A 24 -21.92 33.74 50.99
CA ARG A 24 -21.71 35.09 51.53
C ARG A 24 -23.05 35.63 52.06
N ARG A 25 -23.08 35.99 53.34
CA ARG A 25 -24.20 36.76 53.91
C ARG A 25 -24.29 38.09 53.15
N PRO A 26 -25.48 38.53 52.72
CA PRO A 26 -25.63 39.88 52.21
C PRO A 26 -25.17 40.85 53.30
N GLN A 27 -24.17 41.67 52.97
CA GLN A 27 -23.67 42.71 53.85
C GLN A 27 -24.84 43.67 54.09
N ALA A 28 -25.30 43.79 55.32
CA ALA A 28 -26.36 44.73 55.66
C ALA A 28 -25.88 46.13 55.23
N SER A 29 -26.62 46.80 54.34
CA SER A 29 -26.37 48.20 54.04
C SER A 29 -26.36 48.98 55.36
N PRO A 30 -25.39 49.87 55.60
CA PRO A 30 -25.39 50.70 56.81
C PRO A 30 -26.76 51.39 56.91
N ALA A 31 -27.37 51.32 58.08
CA ALA A 31 -28.75 51.73 58.26
C ALA A 31 -28.90 53.21 57.88
N ARG A 32 -29.93 53.55 57.09
CA ARG A 32 -30.24 54.93 56.67
C ARG A 32 -30.22 55.93 57.84
N GLN A 33 -30.56 55.45 59.05
CA GLN A 33 -30.50 56.16 60.32
C GLN A 33 -29.09 56.68 60.69
N ASP A 34 -28.01 55.95 60.38
CA ASP A 34 -26.64 56.38 60.66
C ASP A 34 -26.23 57.57 59.76
N PHE A 35 -26.75 57.60 58.53
CA PHE A 35 -26.50 58.68 57.58
C PHE A 35 -27.30 59.94 57.96
N ASP A 36 -28.58 59.79 58.30
CA ASP A 36 -29.45 60.90 58.71
C ASP A 36 -28.94 61.57 60.00
N LEU A 37 -28.41 60.79 60.95
CA LEU A 37 -27.79 61.32 62.17
C LEU A 37 -26.53 62.17 61.87
N ALA A 38 -25.73 61.75 60.89
CA ALA A 38 -24.53 62.49 60.51
C ALA A 38 -24.89 63.86 59.90
N ILE A 39 -25.93 63.92 59.07
CA ILE A 39 -26.44 65.16 58.48
C ILE A 39 -26.93 66.12 59.55
N PHE A 40 -27.76 65.68 60.49
CA PHE A 40 -28.29 66.56 61.54
C PHE A 40 -27.21 67.12 62.47
N LYS A 41 -26.15 66.34 62.74
CA LYS A 41 -24.98 66.84 63.49
C LYS A 41 -24.25 67.96 62.76
N ASP A 42 -24.18 67.87 61.43
CA ASP A 42 -23.52 68.90 60.62
C ASP A 42 -24.36 70.19 60.57
N GLN A 43 -25.68 70.07 60.48
CA GLN A 43 -26.62 71.21 60.55
C GLN A 43 -26.53 71.98 61.87
N LEU A 44 -26.33 71.28 63.01
CA LEU A 44 -26.11 71.96 64.29
C LEU A 44 -24.83 72.81 64.28
N ARG A 45 -23.75 72.29 63.69
CA ARG A 45 -22.47 73.02 63.56
C ARG A 45 -22.55 74.19 62.60
N GLU A 46 -23.45 74.14 61.62
CA GLU A 46 -23.71 75.26 60.72
C GLU A 46 -24.41 76.41 61.46
N ILE A 47 -25.42 76.10 62.29
CA ILE A 47 -26.08 77.09 63.16
C ILE A 47 -25.11 77.73 64.14
N ASP A 48 -24.18 76.96 64.73
CA ASP A 48 -23.10 77.48 65.56
C ASP A 48 -22.29 78.57 64.82
N ARG A 49 -21.86 78.26 63.58
CA ARG A 49 -21.06 79.16 62.76
C ARG A 49 -21.84 80.41 62.33
N ASP A 50 -23.12 80.29 62.05
CA ASP A 50 -23.96 81.43 61.63
C ASP A 50 -24.27 82.36 62.80
N LEU A 51 -24.40 81.83 64.02
CA LEU A 51 -24.50 82.63 65.23
C LEU A 51 -23.19 83.39 65.51
N GLU A 52 -22.04 82.71 65.40
CA GLU A 52 -20.72 83.35 65.56
C GLU A 52 -20.48 84.47 64.53
N ARG A 53 -21.01 84.31 63.33
CA ARG A 53 -20.93 85.32 62.25
C ARG A 53 -21.95 86.45 62.38
N GLY A 54 -22.88 86.37 63.35
CA GLY A 54 -23.95 87.34 63.55
C GLY A 54 -25.00 87.34 62.44
N VAL A 55 -25.11 86.26 61.65
CA VAL A 55 -26.10 86.12 60.56
C VAL A 55 -27.49 85.87 61.13
N ILE A 56 -27.56 85.23 62.30
CA ILE A 56 -28.80 84.93 63.03
C ILE A 56 -28.69 85.41 64.48
N GLY A 57 -29.83 85.77 65.08
CA GLY A 57 -29.89 86.18 66.48
C GLY A 57 -29.75 85.00 67.44
N GLU A 58 -29.34 85.27 68.69
CA GLU A 58 -29.14 84.23 69.72
C GLU A 58 -30.42 83.43 70.00
N GLN A 59 -31.57 84.10 70.03
CA GLN A 59 -32.88 83.45 70.21
C GLN A 59 -33.27 82.55 69.03
N GLU A 60 -32.97 82.96 67.80
CA GLU A 60 -33.25 82.19 66.58
C GLU A 60 -32.37 80.94 66.50
N ALA A 61 -31.08 81.08 66.82
CA ALA A 61 -30.15 79.96 66.88
C ALA A 61 -30.60 78.91 67.92
N GLN A 62 -31.08 79.35 69.08
CA GLN A 62 -31.53 78.46 70.15
C GLN A 62 -32.83 77.71 69.78
N ALA A 63 -33.75 78.37 69.09
CA ALA A 63 -34.95 77.74 68.53
C ALA A 63 -34.59 76.66 67.48
N ALA A 64 -33.70 76.99 66.54
CA ALA A 64 -33.28 76.07 65.48
C ALA A 64 -32.55 74.83 66.02
N ARG A 65 -31.66 75.00 67.01
CA ARG A 65 -31.00 73.87 67.70
C ARG A 65 -31.99 72.93 68.37
N THR A 66 -33.03 73.48 68.98
CA THR A 66 -34.04 72.72 69.69
C THR A 66 -34.87 71.87 68.72
N GLU A 67 -35.20 72.40 67.55
CA GLU A 67 -35.92 71.65 66.51
C GLU A 67 -35.07 70.49 65.95
N ILE A 68 -33.81 70.73 65.59
CA ILE A 68 -32.92 69.67 65.07
C ILE A 68 -32.66 68.60 66.13
N SER A 69 -32.43 69.02 67.38
CA SER A 69 -32.25 68.07 68.49
C SER A 69 -33.48 67.18 68.69
N ARG A 70 -34.69 67.73 68.51
CA ARG A 70 -35.93 66.95 68.52
C ARG A 70 -35.99 65.94 67.37
N LYS A 71 -35.56 66.31 66.15
CA LYS A 71 -35.50 65.38 65.00
C LYS A 71 -34.50 64.25 65.22
N ILE A 72 -33.35 64.55 65.83
CA ILE A 72 -32.36 63.53 66.22
C ILE A 72 -32.94 62.52 67.24
N ILE A 73 -33.74 62.99 68.19
CA ILE A 73 -34.41 62.10 69.15
C ILE A 73 -35.50 61.26 68.45
N GLY A 74 -36.21 61.85 67.50
CA GLY A 74 -37.20 61.15 66.65
C GLY A 74 -36.61 59.96 65.88
N LEU A 75 -35.38 60.10 65.35
CA LEU A 75 -34.67 59.02 64.64
C LEU A 75 -34.45 57.76 65.51
N LYS A 76 -34.34 57.91 66.84
CA LYS A 76 -34.19 56.77 67.77
C LYS A 76 -35.53 56.10 68.12
N GLY A 77 -36.65 56.79 67.93
CA GLY A 77 -37.99 56.31 68.27
C GLY A 77 -38.68 55.54 67.14
N GLU A 78 -38.19 55.64 65.91
CA GLU A 78 -38.78 54.97 64.75
C GLU A 78 -38.31 53.51 64.68
N LYS A 79 -39.16 52.59 65.18
CA LYS A 79 -38.99 51.16 64.90
C LYS A 79 -38.99 50.96 63.39
N PRO A 80 -37.98 50.30 62.80
CA PRO A 80 -37.90 50.16 61.36
C PRO A 80 -39.13 49.40 60.87
N ASN A 81 -39.93 50.04 60.01
CA ASN A 81 -40.98 49.40 59.25
C ASN A 81 -40.40 48.20 58.52
N THR A 82 -40.66 47.00 59.05
CA THR A 82 -40.37 45.73 58.40
C THR A 82 -41.27 45.62 57.17
N ARG A 83 -40.79 46.14 56.03
CA ARG A 83 -41.14 45.51 54.75
C ARG A 83 -40.68 44.05 54.87
N PRO A 84 -41.48 43.06 54.43
CA PRO A 84 -41.07 41.65 54.50
C PRO A 84 -39.72 41.53 53.82
N SER A 85 -38.73 41.30 54.66
CA SER A 85 -37.35 41.17 54.27
C SER A 85 -37.20 39.93 53.41
N VAL A 86 -36.33 40.01 52.41
CA VAL A 86 -35.89 38.96 51.47
C VAL A 86 -35.19 37.77 52.19
N LEU A 87 -35.50 37.54 53.47
CA LEU A 87 -34.85 36.59 54.38
C LEU A 87 -35.32 35.14 54.20
N GLU A 88 -36.36 34.85 53.42
CA GLU A 88 -36.68 33.45 53.05
C GLU A 88 -35.76 32.90 51.94
N ALA A 89 -35.14 33.76 51.13
CA ALA A 89 -34.33 33.32 49.99
C ALA A 89 -32.95 32.73 50.37
N SER A 90 -32.45 32.98 51.58
CA SER A 90 -31.09 32.60 51.97
C SER A 90 -30.93 31.11 52.31
N GLY A 91 -31.95 30.47 52.88
CA GLY A 91 -31.95 29.03 53.14
C GLY A 91 -32.18 28.20 51.88
N PHE A 92 -33.13 28.64 51.04
CA PHE A 92 -33.47 28.00 49.77
C PHE A 92 -32.27 27.95 48.80
N ASN A 93 -31.50 29.05 48.69
CA ASN A 93 -30.32 29.09 47.82
C ASN A 93 -29.19 28.14 48.25
N ARG A 94 -29.08 27.84 49.55
CA ARG A 94 -28.09 26.86 50.05
C ARG A 94 -28.52 25.42 49.78
N VAL A 95 -29.80 25.10 49.97
CA VAL A 95 -30.36 23.78 49.64
C VAL A 95 -30.31 23.54 48.13
N LEU A 96 -30.61 24.57 47.33
CA LEU A 96 -30.52 24.51 45.87
C LEU A 96 -29.08 24.28 45.39
N GLY A 97 -28.11 24.99 45.98
CA GLY A 97 -26.68 24.79 45.67
C GLY A 97 -26.18 23.38 46.02
N ALA A 98 -26.57 22.86 47.19
CA ALA A 98 -26.24 21.48 47.58
C ALA A 98 -26.91 20.44 46.67
N GLY A 99 -28.17 20.67 46.27
CA GLY A 99 -28.90 19.81 45.35
C GLY A 99 -28.24 19.71 43.98
N ILE A 100 -27.83 20.84 43.39
CA ILE A 100 -27.13 20.87 42.10
C ILE A 100 -25.83 20.08 42.16
N PHE A 101 -25.06 20.21 43.25
CA PHE A 101 -23.81 19.45 43.43
C PHE A 101 -24.06 17.93 43.42
N VAL A 102 -25.05 17.46 44.17
CA VAL A 102 -25.41 16.03 44.26
C VAL A 102 -25.87 15.50 42.89
N VAL A 103 -26.69 16.27 42.16
CA VAL A 103 -27.19 15.86 40.85
C VAL A 103 -26.06 15.76 39.83
N VAL A 104 -25.19 16.77 39.74
CA VAL A 104 -24.07 16.77 38.77
C VAL A 104 -23.08 15.65 39.09
N PHE A 105 -22.72 15.48 40.35
CA PHE A 105 -21.78 14.43 40.76
C PHE A 105 -22.36 13.03 40.55
N GLY A 106 -23.63 12.82 40.92
CA GLY A 106 -24.34 11.57 40.71
C GLY A 106 -24.51 11.23 39.22
N ALA A 107 -24.88 12.21 38.40
CA ALA A 107 -25.02 12.01 36.96
C ALA A 107 -23.68 11.65 36.29
N ALA A 108 -22.58 12.32 36.68
CA ALA A 108 -21.25 12.00 36.17
C ALA A 108 -20.84 10.55 36.52
N PHE A 109 -21.05 10.13 37.76
CA PHE A 109 -20.73 8.76 38.20
C PHE A 109 -21.63 7.71 37.52
N GLY A 110 -22.92 8.00 37.39
CA GLY A 110 -23.88 7.12 36.72
C GLY A 110 -23.59 6.96 35.23
N LEU A 111 -23.31 8.06 34.52
CA LEU A 111 -22.92 8.03 33.11
C LEU A 111 -21.60 7.28 32.91
N TYR A 112 -20.62 7.45 33.80
CA TYR A 112 -19.39 6.68 33.76
C TYR A 112 -19.61 5.18 34.04
N GLY A 113 -20.60 4.82 34.87
CA GLY A 113 -20.98 3.43 35.08
C GLY A 113 -21.65 2.78 33.86
N ILE A 114 -22.46 3.53 33.12
CA ILE A 114 -23.19 3.03 31.93
C ILE A 114 -22.29 2.97 30.70
N PHE A 115 -21.52 4.03 30.43
CA PHE A 115 -20.76 4.18 29.19
C PHE A 115 -19.25 4.01 29.38
N GLY A 116 -18.76 4.09 30.62
CA GLY A 116 -17.36 3.88 30.93
C GLY A 116 -17.03 2.39 31.04
N ALA A 117 -15.73 2.12 31.14
CA ALA A 117 -15.21 0.78 31.29
C ALA A 117 -14.41 0.66 32.61
N PRO A 118 -15.08 0.68 33.77
CA PRO A 118 -14.44 0.74 35.09
C PRO A 118 -13.54 -0.47 35.39
N GLY A 119 -13.77 -1.60 34.73
CA GLY A 119 -12.98 -2.82 34.89
C GLY A 119 -11.73 -2.89 34.01
N LEU A 120 -11.48 -1.93 33.12
CA LEU A 120 -10.28 -1.96 32.27
C LEU A 120 -9.06 -1.44 33.05
N PRO A 121 -7.99 -2.25 33.20
CA PRO A 121 -6.76 -1.78 33.79
C PRO A 121 -6.15 -0.67 32.92
N GLY A 122 -5.63 0.37 33.56
CA GLY A 122 -4.99 1.47 32.84
C GLY A 122 -3.76 0.98 32.10
N LYS A 123 -3.77 1.05 30.76
CA LYS A 123 -2.60 0.70 29.93
C LYS A 123 -1.64 1.89 29.84
N PRO A 124 -0.39 1.78 30.33
CA PRO A 124 0.63 2.81 30.18
C PRO A 124 0.82 3.19 28.70
N PHE A 125 1.21 4.44 28.43
CA PHE A 125 1.46 4.91 27.07
C PHE A 125 2.53 4.07 26.34
N ALA A 126 3.56 3.64 27.08
CA ALA A 126 4.63 2.78 26.56
C ALA A 126 4.11 1.42 26.04
N GLU A 127 3.16 0.79 26.73
CA GLU A 127 2.56 -0.49 26.28
C GLU A 127 1.66 -0.34 25.06
N ARG A 128 1.03 0.83 24.90
CA ARG A 128 0.21 1.14 23.72
C ARG A 128 1.08 1.35 22.48
N ILE A 129 2.21 2.04 22.64
CA ILE A 129 3.18 2.25 21.56
C ILE A 129 3.91 0.93 21.22
N SER A 130 4.26 0.11 22.21
CA SER A 130 4.90 -1.19 21.95
C SER A 130 3.95 -2.19 21.28
N ALA A 131 2.66 -2.18 21.61
CA ALA A 131 1.64 -2.96 20.90
C ALA A 131 1.36 -2.42 19.50
N ALA A 132 1.40 -1.10 19.29
CA ALA A 132 1.23 -0.49 17.97
C ALA A 132 2.46 -0.68 17.06
N ASN A 133 3.65 -0.79 17.64
CA ASN A 133 4.92 -1.03 16.94
C ASN A 133 5.27 -2.51 16.76
N LYS A 134 4.51 -3.43 17.38
CA LYS A 134 4.63 -4.85 17.06
C LYS A 134 3.96 -5.08 15.72
N THR A 135 4.75 -5.47 14.73
CA THR A 135 4.22 -6.11 13.52
C THR A 135 3.31 -7.24 13.97
N PRO A 136 2.01 -7.25 13.58
CA PRO A 136 1.09 -8.28 14.00
C PRO A 136 1.68 -9.64 13.65
N SER A 137 1.58 -10.60 14.57
CA SER A 137 2.12 -11.94 14.33
C SER A 137 1.42 -12.56 13.11
N LEU A 138 2.08 -13.53 12.47
CA LEU A 138 1.46 -14.24 11.34
C LEU A 138 0.11 -14.85 11.75
N ASP A 139 -0.01 -15.33 12.98
CA ASP A 139 -1.26 -15.88 13.53
C ASP A 139 -2.36 -14.82 13.67
N GLU A 140 -2.03 -13.61 14.14
CA GLU A 140 -2.98 -12.50 14.25
C GLU A 140 -3.47 -12.03 12.88
N LEU A 141 -2.57 -12.00 11.88
CA LEU A 141 -2.93 -11.68 10.51
C LEU A 141 -3.84 -12.74 9.90
N VAL A 142 -3.52 -14.02 10.10
CA VAL A 142 -4.34 -15.14 9.63
C VAL A 142 -5.73 -15.08 10.25
N ALA A 143 -5.85 -14.88 11.57
CA ALA A 143 -7.13 -14.78 12.25
C ALA A 143 -8.00 -13.62 11.71
N ARG A 144 -7.37 -12.47 11.37
CA ARG A 144 -8.09 -11.35 10.76
C ARG A 144 -8.62 -11.70 9.37
N VAL A 145 -7.79 -12.35 8.54
CA VAL A 145 -8.21 -12.77 7.19
C VAL A 145 -9.29 -13.85 7.27
N GLU A 146 -9.22 -14.78 8.22
CA GLU A 146 -10.29 -15.77 8.48
C GLU A 146 -11.63 -15.10 8.82
N VAL A 147 -11.62 -14.09 9.70
CA VAL A 147 -12.83 -13.33 10.04
C VAL A 147 -13.40 -12.63 8.82
N HIS A 148 -12.54 -12.05 7.96
CA HIS A 148 -12.95 -11.42 6.71
C HIS A 148 -13.57 -12.42 5.73
N LEU A 149 -12.92 -13.56 5.52
CA LEU A 149 -13.37 -14.61 4.59
C LEU A 149 -14.65 -15.30 5.06
N ARG A 150 -14.88 -15.40 6.37
CA ARG A 150 -16.15 -15.87 6.91
C ARG A 150 -17.32 -14.94 6.59
N LYS A 151 -17.06 -13.63 6.49
CA LYS A 151 -18.07 -12.64 6.07
C LYS A 151 -18.18 -12.55 4.54
N ASN A 152 -17.11 -12.86 3.82
CA ASN A 152 -17.00 -12.77 2.36
C ASN A 152 -16.52 -14.11 1.79
N PRO A 153 -17.37 -15.16 1.80
CA PRO A 153 -16.95 -16.51 1.40
C PRO A 153 -16.58 -16.63 -0.08
N ASP A 154 -17.05 -15.71 -0.92
CA ASP A 154 -16.82 -15.70 -2.37
C ASP A 154 -15.58 -14.88 -2.78
N ASP A 155 -14.78 -14.41 -1.81
CA ASP A 155 -13.54 -13.68 -2.05
C ASP A 155 -12.39 -14.64 -2.44
N ALA A 156 -12.37 -15.05 -3.71
CA ALA A 156 -11.34 -15.93 -4.27
C ALA A 156 -9.92 -15.40 -4.00
N ARG A 157 -9.72 -14.08 -4.07
CA ARG A 157 -8.42 -13.46 -3.84
C ARG A 157 -7.98 -13.57 -2.39
N GLY A 158 -8.89 -13.36 -1.45
CA GLY A 158 -8.62 -13.56 -0.02
C GLY A 158 -8.23 -15.01 0.29
N TRP A 159 -8.92 -15.99 -0.30
CA TRP A 159 -8.57 -17.41 -0.19
C TRP A 159 -7.18 -17.73 -0.78
N ALA A 160 -6.82 -17.11 -1.90
CA ALA A 160 -5.49 -17.28 -2.51
C ALA A 160 -4.36 -16.69 -1.65
N ILE A 161 -4.62 -15.57 -0.96
CA ILE A 161 -3.64 -14.90 -0.09
C ILE A 161 -3.42 -15.65 1.22
N ILE A 162 -4.46 -16.24 1.80
CA ILE A 162 -4.33 -16.92 3.10
C ILE A 162 -3.65 -18.29 2.98
N ALA A 163 -3.79 -18.99 1.85
CA ALA A 163 -3.27 -20.35 1.68
C ALA A 163 -1.75 -20.50 1.92
N PRO A 164 -0.86 -19.63 1.39
CA PRO A 164 0.57 -19.70 1.72
C PRO A 164 0.87 -19.48 3.21
N SER A 165 0.05 -18.71 3.91
CA SER A 165 0.20 -18.51 5.35
C SER A 165 -0.16 -19.77 6.12
N TYR A 166 -1.22 -20.48 5.72
CA TYR A 166 -1.54 -21.80 6.26
C TYR A 166 -0.42 -22.82 6.02
N MET A 167 0.19 -22.83 4.83
CA MET A 167 1.34 -23.69 4.55
C MET A 167 2.51 -23.44 5.51
N ARG A 168 2.86 -22.17 5.75
CA ARG A 168 3.95 -21.79 6.69
C ARG A 168 3.65 -22.17 8.14
N LEU A 169 2.39 -22.12 8.54
CA LEU A 169 1.94 -22.49 9.88
C LEU A 169 1.75 -24.01 10.05
N GLY A 170 2.01 -24.81 9.01
CA GLY A 170 1.79 -26.27 9.05
C GLY A 170 0.32 -26.68 8.99
N ARG A 171 -0.60 -25.73 8.73
CA ARG A 171 -2.04 -25.95 8.61
C ARG A 171 -2.40 -26.42 7.19
N PHE A 172 -1.83 -27.54 6.76
CA PHE A 172 -1.89 -28.00 5.36
C PHE A 172 -3.32 -28.31 4.88
N ASN A 173 -4.18 -28.88 5.74
CA ASN A 173 -5.59 -29.11 5.40
C ASN A 173 -6.34 -27.79 5.13
N ASP A 174 -6.06 -26.75 5.92
CA ASP A 174 -6.68 -25.43 5.73
C ASP A 174 -6.17 -24.76 4.45
N ALA A 175 -4.88 -24.93 4.13
CA ALA A 175 -4.30 -24.47 2.87
C ALA A 175 -4.97 -25.15 1.66
N ALA A 176 -5.12 -26.48 1.70
CA ALA A 176 -5.79 -27.24 0.64
C ALA A 176 -7.25 -26.79 0.48
N ASN A 177 -7.98 -26.60 1.58
CA ASN A 177 -9.34 -26.10 1.54
C ASN A 177 -9.46 -24.68 0.95
N ALA A 178 -8.56 -23.77 1.33
CA ALA A 178 -8.51 -22.42 0.80
C ALA A 178 -8.25 -22.42 -0.71
N LEU A 179 -7.26 -23.17 -1.19
CA LEU A 179 -6.93 -23.27 -2.62
C LEU A 179 -8.05 -23.94 -3.42
N ARG A 180 -8.71 -24.95 -2.85
CA ARG A 180 -9.91 -25.54 -3.44
C ARG A 180 -11.02 -24.50 -3.61
N LYS A 181 -11.21 -23.59 -2.65
CA LYS A 181 -12.16 -22.48 -2.78
C LYS A 181 -11.77 -21.52 -3.90
N VAL A 182 -10.48 -21.19 -4.05
CA VAL A 182 -10.01 -20.39 -5.20
C VAL A 182 -10.41 -21.05 -6.52
N ILE A 183 -10.10 -22.34 -6.69
CA ILE A 183 -10.41 -23.10 -7.91
C ILE A 183 -11.92 -23.13 -8.19
N GLN A 184 -12.77 -23.22 -7.15
CA GLN A 184 -14.23 -23.22 -7.30
C GLN A 184 -14.80 -21.85 -7.71
N LEU A 185 -14.18 -20.76 -7.26
CA LEU A 185 -14.67 -19.40 -7.47
C LEU A 185 -14.12 -18.78 -8.77
N GLU A 186 -12.98 -19.26 -9.26
CA GLU A 186 -12.37 -18.78 -10.49
C GLU A 186 -13.02 -19.38 -11.74
N LYS A 187 -13.29 -18.53 -12.74
CA LYS A 187 -13.85 -18.96 -14.03
C LYS A 187 -12.86 -19.71 -14.92
N LYS A 188 -11.57 -19.56 -14.65
CA LYS A 188 -10.48 -20.16 -15.43
C LYS A 188 -9.48 -20.74 -14.44
N PRO A 189 -9.11 -22.02 -14.56
CA PRO A 189 -8.12 -22.62 -13.68
C PRO A 189 -6.75 -21.95 -13.89
N ASP A 190 -6.16 -21.46 -12.80
CA ASP A 190 -4.78 -20.98 -12.80
C ASP A 190 -3.80 -22.16 -12.56
N PRO A 191 -2.83 -22.39 -13.46
CA PRO A 191 -1.84 -23.46 -13.32
C PRO A 191 -1.01 -23.38 -12.03
N ASP A 192 -0.74 -22.19 -11.51
CA ASP A 192 0.05 -21.98 -10.28
C ASP A 192 -0.79 -22.29 -9.03
N VAL A 193 -2.09 -21.97 -9.06
CA VAL A 193 -3.04 -22.32 -8.00
C VAL A 193 -3.23 -23.84 -7.93
N LEU A 194 -3.35 -24.51 -9.08
CA LEU A 194 -3.42 -25.98 -9.13
C LEU A 194 -2.14 -26.62 -8.57
N ALA A 195 -0.96 -26.12 -8.95
CA ALA A 195 0.31 -26.61 -8.42
C ALA A 195 0.39 -26.46 -6.89
N SER A 196 -0.02 -25.29 -6.38
CA SER A 196 -0.06 -25.01 -4.93
C SER A 196 -1.07 -25.91 -4.21
N TYR A 197 -2.22 -26.18 -4.84
CA TYR A 197 -3.25 -27.06 -4.29
C TYR A 197 -2.75 -28.50 -4.17
N GLY A 198 -2.13 -29.02 -5.23
CA GLY A 198 -1.51 -30.35 -5.21
C GLY A 198 -0.44 -30.45 -4.12
N GLU A 199 0.40 -29.43 -3.97
CA GLU A 199 1.42 -29.40 -2.91
C GLU A 199 0.79 -29.39 -1.50
N ALA A 200 -0.27 -28.60 -1.28
CA ALA A 200 -0.99 -28.60 -0.03
C ALA A 200 -1.60 -29.97 0.32
N LEU A 201 -2.12 -30.69 -0.69
CA LEU A 201 -2.62 -32.07 -0.52
C LEU A 201 -1.48 -33.02 -0.10
N VAL A 202 -0.34 -32.97 -0.78
CA VAL A 202 0.82 -33.82 -0.43
C VAL A 202 1.28 -33.54 1.00
N MET A 203 1.36 -32.27 1.41
CA MET A 203 1.77 -31.90 2.76
C MET A 203 0.74 -32.32 3.81
N ALA A 204 -0.57 -32.19 3.50
CA ALA A 204 -1.64 -32.69 4.35
C ALA A 204 -1.58 -34.21 4.52
N ASN A 205 -1.16 -34.93 3.48
CA ASN A 205 -0.95 -36.38 3.48
C ASN A 205 0.48 -36.78 3.92
N LYS A 206 1.15 -35.93 4.71
CA LYS A 206 2.48 -36.20 5.31
C LYS A 206 3.55 -36.61 4.28
N GLY A 207 3.48 -36.05 3.08
CA GLY A 207 4.42 -36.30 1.99
C GLY A 207 4.02 -37.40 1.02
N ALA A 208 2.90 -38.11 1.25
CA ALA A 208 2.38 -39.06 0.28
C ALA A 208 1.71 -38.33 -0.90
N VAL A 209 2.02 -38.75 -2.12
CA VAL A 209 1.42 -38.21 -3.34
C VAL A 209 0.37 -39.20 -3.83
N ASP A 210 -0.87 -38.99 -3.37
CA ASP A 210 -2.03 -39.81 -3.73
C ASP A 210 -2.58 -39.49 -5.13
N GLU A 211 -3.59 -40.25 -5.55
CA GLU A 211 -4.21 -40.12 -6.87
C GLU A 211 -4.84 -38.75 -7.10
N ASP A 212 -5.41 -38.13 -6.07
CA ASP A 212 -6.00 -36.79 -6.13
C ASP A 212 -4.91 -35.74 -6.43
N ALA A 213 -3.81 -35.76 -5.68
CA ALA A 213 -2.67 -34.88 -5.93
C ALA A 213 -2.06 -35.11 -7.33
N VAL A 214 -1.91 -36.37 -7.75
CA VAL A 214 -1.43 -36.72 -9.11
C VAL A 214 -2.34 -36.12 -10.19
N GLY A 215 -3.66 -36.23 -10.04
CA GLY A 215 -4.64 -35.66 -10.96
C GLY A 215 -4.47 -34.15 -11.10
N VAL A 216 -4.40 -33.44 -9.96
CA VAL A 216 -4.21 -31.98 -9.93
C VAL A 216 -2.89 -31.55 -10.58
N PHE A 217 -1.79 -32.26 -10.32
CA PHE A 217 -0.49 -31.94 -10.94
C PHE A 217 -0.49 -32.17 -12.45
N LYS A 218 -1.19 -33.20 -12.94
CA LYS A 218 -1.35 -33.43 -14.39
C LYS A 218 -2.15 -32.29 -15.03
N ASP A 219 -3.21 -31.81 -14.39
CA ASP A 219 -3.96 -30.66 -14.87
C ASP A 219 -3.12 -29.37 -14.89
N ALA A 220 -2.32 -29.13 -13.85
CA ALA A 220 -1.39 -28.01 -13.81
C ALA A 220 -0.39 -28.04 -14.97
N LEU A 221 0.16 -29.22 -15.31
CA LEU A 221 1.09 -29.37 -16.44
C LEU A 221 0.42 -29.33 -17.81
N ARG A 222 -0.87 -29.69 -17.91
CA ARG A 222 -1.63 -29.52 -19.14
C ARG A 222 -1.79 -28.05 -19.50
N LEU A 223 -1.93 -27.18 -18.49
CA LEU A 223 -2.03 -25.73 -18.66
C LEU A 223 -0.65 -25.07 -18.81
N ASN A 224 0.35 -25.49 -18.03
CA ASN A 224 1.71 -24.99 -18.14
C ASN A 224 2.73 -26.15 -18.04
N PRO A 225 3.19 -26.69 -19.19
CA PRO A 225 4.09 -27.85 -19.23
C PRO A 225 5.47 -27.62 -18.61
N ARG A 226 5.86 -26.37 -18.32
CA ARG A 226 7.20 -26.00 -17.82
C ARG A 226 7.25 -25.76 -16.32
N GLN A 227 6.15 -25.95 -15.59
CA GLN A 227 6.18 -25.78 -14.13
C GLN A 227 7.03 -26.85 -13.45
N ALA A 228 7.92 -26.41 -12.56
CA ALA A 228 8.83 -27.27 -11.81
C ALA A 228 8.11 -28.08 -10.72
N THR A 229 7.25 -27.44 -9.92
CA THR A 229 6.60 -28.07 -8.75
C THR A 229 5.79 -29.31 -9.11
N PRO A 230 4.88 -29.29 -10.10
CA PRO A 230 4.13 -30.48 -10.48
C PRO A 230 5.03 -31.59 -11.06
N GLN A 231 6.07 -31.24 -11.83
CA GLN A 231 7.01 -32.24 -12.37
C GLN A 231 7.77 -32.96 -11.25
N TYR A 232 8.16 -32.23 -10.20
CA TYR A 232 8.83 -32.81 -9.05
C TYR A 232 7.93 -33.81 -8.31
N TYR A 233 6.70 -33.42 -7.99
CA TYR A 233 5.77 -34.27 -7.24
C TYR A 233 5.27 -35.48 -8.05
N LEU A 234 5.11 -35.36 -9.37
CA LEU A 234 4.83 -36.53 -10.21
C LEU A 234 5.99 -37.52 -10.23
N GLY A 235 7.24 -37.05 -10.27
CA GLY A 235 8.41 -37.92 -10.09
C GLY A 235 8.44 -38.58 -8.70
N LEU A 236 8.07 -37.84 -7.65
CA LEU A 236 7.95 -38.39 -6.29
C LEU A 236 6.85 -39.45 -6.18
N ALA A 237 5.70 -39.26 -6.83
CA ALA A 237 4.63 -40.24 -6.91
C ALA A 237 5.10 -41.55 -7.55
N GLU A 238 5.82 -41.48 -8.67
CA GLU A 238 6.39 -42.67 -9.32
C GLU A 238 7.43 -43.36 -8.42
N LEU A 239 8.22 -42.59 -7.65
CA LEU A 239 9.17 -43.16 -6.69
C LEU A 239 8.43 -43.89 -5.56
N GLN A 240 7.37 -43.29 -5.01
CA GLN A 240 6.53 -43.91 -3.97
C GLN A 240 5.81 -45.17 -4.47
N ALA A 241 5.48 -45.22 -5.76
CA ALA A 241 4.95 -46.41 -6.43
C ALA A 241 6.03 -47.47 -6.77
N GLY A 242 7.30 -47.27 -6.37
CA GLY A 242 8.41 -48.18 -6.65
C GLY A 242 8.96 -48.14 -8.08
N ARG A 243 8.52 -47.18 -8.90
CA ARG A 243 8.89 -47.06 -10.31
C ARG A 243 10.07 -46.10 -10.49
N ASN A 244 11.21 -46.45 -9.89
CA ASN A 244 12.40 -45.59 -9.83
C ASN A 244 12.85 -45.05 -11.20
N LYS A 245 12.80 -45.87 -12.26
CA LYS A 245 13.16 -45.42 -13.62
C LYS A 245 12.25 -44.31 -14.14
N ALA A 246 10.95 -44.40 -13.87
CA ALA A 246 9.99 -43.38 -14.27
C ALA A 246 10.19 -42.08 -13.45
N ALA A 247 10.43 -42.20 -12.14
CA ALA A 247 10.76 -41.07 -11.27
C ALA A 247 12.00 -40.30 -11.76
N ILE A 248 13.08 -41.02 -12.07
CA ILE A 248 14.31 -40.43 -12.62
C ILE A 248 14.02 -39.72 -13.94
N ALA A 249 13.24 -40.31 -14.84
CA ALA A 249 12.89 -39.69 -16.11
C ALA A 249 12.16 -38.34 -15.94
N TYR A 250 11.23 -38.25 -14.98
CA TYR A 250 10.55 -36.98 -14.65
C TYR A 250 11.54 -35.91 -14.18
N TRP A 251 12.43 -36.25 -13.25
CA TRP A 251 13.39 -35.29 -12.69
C TRP A 251 14.49 -34.90 -13.69
N VAL A 252 14.94 -35.82 -14.54
CA VAL A 252 15.87 -35.53 -15.64
C VAL A 252 15.26 -34.54 -16.63
N LYS A 253 13.98 -34.76 -17.02
CA LYS A 253 13.24 -33.84 -17.90
C LYS A 253 13.06 -32.46 -17.27
N MET A 254 12.79 -32.41 -15.97
CA MET A 254 12.69 -31.17 -15.19
C MET A 254 14.03 -30.40 -15.19
N LEU A 255 15.14 -31.08 -14.89
CA LEU A 255 16.48 -30.50 -14.85
C LEU A 255 16.99 -30.00 -16.21
N ALA A 256 16.64 -30.70 -17.30
CA ALA A 256 17.00 -30.30 -18.66
C ALA A 256 16.43 -28.93 -19.06
N ASN A 257 15.28 -28.56 -18.50
CA ASN A 257 14.58 -27.30 -18.82
C ASN A 257 14.85 -26.17 -17.81
N ALA A 258 15.67 -26.42 -16.78
CA ALA A 258 15.89 -25.49 -15.69
C ALA A 258 17.28 -24.82 -15.73
N SER A 259 17.39 -23.61 -15.18
CA SER A 259 18.67 -22.90 -15.01
C SER A 259 19.64 -23.74 -14.19
N ARG A 260 20.92 -23.79 -14.62
CA ARG A 260 22.04 -24.43 -13.91
C ARG A 260 22.13 -24.01 -12.44
N ASN A 261 21.76 -22.77 -12.15
CA ASN A 261 21.85 -22.19 -10.80
C ASN A 261 20.50 -22.18 -10.06
N ALA A 262 19.50 -22.96 -10.53
CA ALA A 262 18.22 -23.06 -9.85
C ALA A 262 18.41 -23.55 -8.39
N PRO A 263 17.93 -22.82 -7.36
CA PRO A 263 18.21 -23.15 -5.95
C PRO A 263 17.78 -24.56 -5.53
N TRP A 264 16.71 -25.06 -6.13
CA TRP A 264 16.14 -26.39 -5.87
C TRP A 264 16.86 -27.53 -6.61
N ARG A 265 17.77 -27.22 -7.56
CA ARG A 265 18.44 -28.21 -8.43
C ARG A 265 19.15 -29.29 -7.63
N ARG A 266 19.97 -28.89 -6.65
CA ARG A 266 20.74 -29.82 -5.81
C ARG A 266 19.85 -30.84 -5.09
N GLN A 267 18.64 -30.44 -4.70
CA GLN A 267 17.70 -31.34 -4.02
C GLN A 267 17.17 -32.39 -5.00
N VAL A 268 16.83 -32.00 -6.23
CA VAL A 268 16.35 -32.92 -7.27
C VAL A 268 17.45 -33.91 -7.68
N GLU A 269 18.69 -33.44 -7.83
CA GLU A 269 19.84 -34.31 -8.12
C GLU A 269 20.08 -35.34 -7.01
N ALA A 270 19.92 -34.94 -5.74
CA ALA A 270 19.98 -35.86 -4.61
C ALA A 270 18.86 -36.91 -4.65
N GLN A 271 17.64 -36.54 -5.07
CA GLN A 271 16.54 -37.49 -5.25
C GLN A 271 16.82 -38.48 -6.40
N ILE A 272 17.35 -38.02 -7.53
CA ILE A 272 17.79 -38.90 -8.63
C ILE A 272 18.82 -39.92 -8.12
N LYS A 273 19.83 -39.47 -7.37
CA LYS A 273 20.84 -40.35 -6.79
C LYS A 273 20.24 -41.35 -5.81
N LYS A 274 19.32 -40.91 -4.95
CA LYS A 274 18.61 -41.79 -3.99
C LYS A 274 17.75 -42.85 -4.71
N ALA A 275 17.18 -42.52 -5.86
CA ALA A 275 16.43 -43.45 -6.70
C ALA A 275 17.34 -44.42 -7.51
N GLY A 276 18.68 -44.30 -7.39
CA GLY A 276 19.65 -45.14 -8.08
C GLY A 276 20.04 -44.67 -9.47
N GLY A 277 19.76 -43.40 -9.82
CA GLY A 277 20.09 -42.79 -11.09
C GLY A 277 21.29 -41.83 -11.04
N THR A 278 21.72 -41.38 -12.21
CA THR A 278 22.69 -40.29 -12.39
C THR A 278 22.08 -39.20 -13.25
N VAL A 279 22.59 -37.97 -13.11
CA VAL A 279 22.15 -36.83 -13.93
C VAL A 279 22.90 -36.91 -15.27
N PRO A 280 22.20 -37.15 -16.39
CA PRO A 280 22.85 -37.20 -17.70
C PRO A 280 23.30 -35.81 -18.14
N GLU A 281 24.24 -35.76 -19.08
CA GLU A 281 24.75 -34.51 -19.65
C GLU A 281 23.63 -33.63 -20.25
N SER A 282 22.63 -34.28 -20.86
CA SER A 282 21.42 -33.64 -21.39
C SER A 282 20.57 -32.92 -20.34
N ALA A 283 20.73 -33.25 -19.05
CA ALA A 283 20.05 -32.64 -17.92
C ALA A 283 20.91 -31.66 -17.12
N ARG A 284 22.07 -31.22 -17.66
CA ARG A 284 22.85 -30.13 -17.06
C ARG A 284 22.12 -28.79 -17.04
N GLY A 285 21.03 -28.64 -17.79
CA GLY A 285 20.20 -27.43 -17.75
C GLY A 285 20.80 -26.23 -18.49
N ILE A 286 20.06 -25.14 -18.46
CA ILE A 286 20.35 -23.91 -19.22
C ILE A 286 21.35 -23.07 -18.42
N PRO A 287 22.51 -22.66 -18.99
CA PRO A 287 23.45 -21.77 -18.32
C PRO A 287 22.80 -20.45 -17.87
N ASP A 288 23.17 -19.95 -16.69
CA ASP A 288 22.66 -18.67 -16.20
C ASP A 288 23.49 -17.51 -16.81
N PRO A 289 22.87 -16.40 -17.25
CA PRO A 289 23.61 -15.23 -17.71
C PRO A 289 24.56 -14.61 -16.67
N ALA A 290 24.42 -14.94 -15.39
CA ALA A 290 25.31 -14.47 -14.31
C ALA A 290 26.68 -15.20 -14.25
N ASP A 291 26.84 -16.35 -14.93
CA ASP A 291 28.09 -17.14 -14.93
C ASP A 291 29.20 -16.55 -15.86
N GLY A 292 29.18 -15.24 -16.07
CA GLY A 292 29.95 -14.55 -17.09
C GLY A 292 29.21 -14.58 -18.43
N VAL A 293 29.40 -13.55 -19.26
CA VAL A 293 28.91 -13.55 -20.65
C VAL A 293 29.35 -14.88 -21.26
N PRO A 294 28.43 -15.80 -21.59
CA PRO A 294 28.84 -17.03 -22.23
C PRO A 294 29.63 -16.64 -23.46
N ASP A 295 30.78 -17.28 -23.70
CA ASP A 295 31.36 -17.18 -25.03
C ASP A 295 30.22 -17.60 -25.98
N ILE A 296 29.72 -16.63 -26.73
CA ILE A 296 28.62 -16.82 -27.66
C ILE A 296 29.02 -17.97 -28.60
N GLY A 297 30.32 -18.15 -28.87
CA GLY A 297 30.90 -19.29 -29.54
C GLY A 297 30.63 -20.64 -28.86
N GLU A 298 30.82 -20.77 -27.54
CA GLU A 298 30.62 -22.02 -26.81
C GLU A 298 29.13 -22.40 -26.75
N MET A 299 28.24 -21.43 -26.48
CA MET A 299 26.78 -21.68 -26.47
C MET A 299 26.27 -22.15 -27.84
N ILE A 300 26.78 -21.54 -28.91
CA ILE A 300 26.43 -21.90 -30.29
C ILE A 300 27.04 -23.24 -30.69
N SER A 301 28.23 -23.56 -30.20
CA SER A 301 28.88 -24.86 -30.43
C SER A 301 28.11 -26.00 -29.75
N ASN A 302 27.66 -25.78 -28.51
CA ASN A 302 26.82 -26.74 -27.79
C ASN A 302 25.44 -26.91 -28.45
N LEU A 303 24.84 -25.81 -28.94
CA LEU A 303 23.60 -25.88 -29.72
C LEU A 303 23.80 -26.66 -31.02
N ALA A 304 24.89 -26.40 -31.75
CA ALA A 304 25.22 -27.13 -32.97
C ALA A 304 25.38 -28.63 -32.71
N ALA A 305 26.18 -29.02 -31.70
CA ALA A 305 26.39 -30.43 -31.35
C ALA A 305 25.08 -31.16 -31.03
N ARG A 306 24.18 -30.53 -30.26
CA ARG A 306 22.86 -31.08 -29.95
C ARG A 306 21.98 -31.29 -31.18
N LEU A 307 22.04 -30.37 -32.13
CA LEU A 307 21.26 -30.46 -33.37
C LEU A 307 21.82 -31.50 -34.34
N GLU A 308 23.13 -31.80 -34.28
CA GLU A 308 23.70 -32.94 -35.01
C GLU A 308 23.23 -34.29 -34.44
N GLU A 309 23.05 -34.38 -33.12
CA GLU A 309 22.60 -35.61 -32.44
C GLU A 309 21.07 -35.81 -32.57
N ASP A 310 20.30 -34.73 -32.37
CA ASP A 310 18.84 -34.71 -32.54
C ASP A 310 18.42 -33.59 -33.51
N GLY A 311 18.33 -33.98 -34.78
CA GLY A 311 18.05 -33.07 -35.89
C GLY A 311 16.61 -32.57 -35.98
N ASN A 312 15.68 -33.06 -35.15
CA ASN A 312 14.25 -32.78 -35.27
C ASN A 312 13.80 -31.51 -34.51
N ASN A 313 14.60 -30.45 -34.57
CA ASN A 313 14.27 -29.16 -33.98
C ASN A 313 14.50 -28.00 -34.97
N LEU A 314 13.44 -27.66 -35.72
CA LEU A 314 13.48 -26.62 -36.74
C LEU A 314 13.87 -25.25 -36.16
N ASP A 315 13.27 -24.87 -35.04
CA ASP A 315 13.53 -23.56 -34.41
C ASP A 315 14.99 -23.47 -33.94
N GLY A 316 15.56 -24.59 -33.47
CA GLY A 316 16.97 -24.70 -33.13
C GLY A 316 17.90 -24.46 -34.32
N TRP A 317 17.62 -25.08 -35.48
CA TRP A 317 18.41 -24.87 -36.70
C TRP A 317 18.33 -23.43 -37.22
N LEU A 318 17.15 -22.82 -37.21
CA LEU A 318 16.96 -21.42 -37.63
C LEU A 318 17.66 -20.44 -36.68
N MET A 319 17.62 -20.71 -35.38
CA MET A 319 18.35 -19.94 -34.37
C MET A 319 19.87 -20.08 -34.56
N LEU A 320 20.37 -21.29 -34.83
CA LEU A 320 21.77 -21.55 -35.10
C LEU A 320 22.27 -20.76 -36.32
N ALA A 321 21.52 -20.81 -37.43
CA ALA A 321 21.82 -20.06 -38.65
C ALA A 321 21.86 -18.54 -38.39
N ARG A 322 20.86 -18.00 -37.69
CA ARG A 322 20.82 -16.58 -37.31
C ARG A 322 22.03 -16.18 -36.48
N SER A 323 22.43 -17.04 -35.54
CA SER A 323 23.55 -16.77 -34.64
C SER A 323 24.90 -16.76 -35.35
N TYR A 324 25.08 -17.61 -36.36
CA TYR A 324 26.24 -17.55 -37.25
C TYR A 324 26.25 -16.31 -38.15
N MET A 325 25.08 -15.83 -38.60
CA MET A 325 24.99 -14.57 -39.37
C MET A 325 25.42 -13.35 -38.55
N VAL A 326 25.03 -13.28 -37.27
CA VAL A 326 25.46 -12.19 -36.37
C VAL A 326 26.97 -12.22 -36.14
N GLN A 327 27.58 -13.40 -36.09
CA GLN A 327 29.03 -13.59 -36.00
C GLN A 327 29.78 -13.39 -37.33
N LYS A 328 29.10 -13.00 -38.42
CA LYS A 328 29.67 -12.90 -39.78
C LYS A 328 30.25 -14.21 -40.32
N LYS A 329 29.78 -15.37 -39.83
CA LYS A 329 30.18 -16.72 -40.27
C LYS A 329 29.17 -17.26 -41.27
N SER A 330 29.06 -16.63 -42.45
CA SER A 330 28.03 -16.94 -43.46
C SER A 330 28.07 -18.39 -43.95
N ASP A 331 29.26 -18.99 -44.08
CA ASP A 331 29.42 -20.38 -44.52
C ASP A 331 28.82 -21.37 -43.52
N LYS A 332 29.00 -21.12 -42.22
CA LYS A 332 28.42 -21.95 -41.15
C LYS A 332 26.91 -21.78 -41.07
N ALA A 333 26.41 -20.56 -41.28
CA ALA A 333 24.97 -20.31 -41.35
C ALA A 333 24.32 -21.05 -42.52
N ARG A 334 24.96 -21.07 -43.69
CA ARG A 334 24.51 -21.82 -44.87
C ARG A 334 24.51 -23.33 -44.58
N ALA A 335 25.60 -23.87 -44.05
CA ALA A 335 25.71 -25.28 -43.71
C ALA A 335 24.66 -25.73 -42.68
N ALA A 336 24.33 -24.89 -41.69
CA ALA A 336 23.27 -25.17 -40.73
C ALA A 336 21.89 -25.27 -41.41
N LEU A 337 21.59 -24.38 -42.37
CA LEU A 337 20.33 -24.43 -43.13
C LEU A 337 20.30 -25.61 -44.10
N ASP A 338 21.43 -26.01 -44.70
CA ASP A 338 21.53 -27.23 -45.52
C ASP A 338 21.21 -28.49 -44.71
N LYS A 339 21.70 -28.56 -43.47
CA LYS A 339 21.41 -29.69 -42.56
C LYS A 339 19.95 -29.68 -42.08
N ALA A 340 19.41 -28.51 -41.74
CA ALA A 340 18.00 -28.36 -41.42
C ALA A 340 17.12 -28.86 -42.56
N GLU A 341 17.42 -28.46 -43.80
CA GLU A 341 16.67 -28.88 -44.97
C GLU A 341 16.72 -30.39 -45.17
N LYS A 342 17.88 -31.02 -44.94
CA LYS A 342 18.04 -32.49 -44.97
C LYS A 342 17.20 -33.20 -43.91
N ASN A 343 17.14 -32.66 -42.69
CA ASN A 343 16.39 -33.27 -41.59
C ASN A 343 14.87 -33.10 -41.75
N PHE A 344 14.43 -32.03 -42.41
CA PHE A 344 13.02 -31.68 -42.60
C PHE A 344 12.50 -31.89 -44.03
N ARG A 345 13.16 -32.73 -44.85
CA ARG A 345 12.78 -32.97 -46.27
C ARG A 345 11.32 -33.38 -46.51
N LYS A 346 10.66 -33.94 -45.50
CA LYS A 346 9.27 -34.43 -45.59
C LYS A 346 8.24 -33.45 -45.00
N ASP A 347 8.68 -32.33 -44.41
CA ASP A 347 7.81 -31.33 -43.79
C ASP A 347 7.81 -30.05 -44.64
N GLU A 348 6.77 -29.88 -45.46
CA GLU A 348 6.61 -28.73 -46.34
C GLU A 348 6.59 -27.38 -45.58
N LYS A 349 6.03 -27.35 -44.36
CA LYS A 349 5.97 -26.11 -43.56
C LYS A 349 7.34 -25.77 -43.01
N ALA A 350 8.13 -26.76 -42.62
CA ALA A 350 9.50 -26.58 -42.21
C ALA A 350 10.39 -26.10 -43.37
N LEU A 351 10.25 -26.72 -44.54
CA LEU A 351 10.96 -26.32 -45.76
C LEU A 351 10.66 -24.87 -46.17
N ALA A 352 9.41 -24.42 -46.06
CA ALA A 352 9.03 -23.03 -46.33
C ALA A 352 9.70 -22.02 -45.37
N LYS A 353 9.86 -22.39 -44.09
CA LYS A 353 10.56 -21.54 -43.11
C LYS A 353 12.07 -21.51 -43.36
N ILE A 354 12.66 -22.63 -43.73
CA ILE A 354 14.09 -22.74 -44.06
C ILE A 354 14.40 -21.94 -45.32
N SER A 355 13.58 -22.05 -46.36
CA SER A 355 13.73 -21.27 -47.60
C SER A 355 13.56 -19.77 -47.36
N ALA A 356 12.59 -19.36 -46.53
CA ALA A 356 12.43 -17.97 -46.11
C ALA A 356 13.67 -17.45 -45.36
N ALA A 357 14.27 -18.27 -44.50
CA ALA A 357 15.51 -17.90 -43.80
C ALA A 357 16.70 -17.79 -44.76
N ARG A 358 16.86 -18.73 -45.70
CA ARG A 358 17.88 -18.64 -46.77
C ARG A 358 17.74 -17.35 -47.56
N LYS A 359 16.52 -17.01 -47.99
CA LYS A 359 16.22 -15.78 -48.70
C LYS A 359 16.55 -14.53 -47.89
N ALA A 360 16.19 -14.51 -46.60
CA ALA A 360 16.51 -13.40 -45.71
C ALA A 360 18.02 -13.18 -45.52
N TYR A 361 18.82 -14.26 -45.61
CA TYR A 361 20.28 -14.20 -45.48
C TYR A 361 21.02 -14.11 -46.83
N GLY A 362 20.30 -14.08 -47.95
CA GLY A 362 20.89 -14.01 -49.29
C GLY A 362 21.54 -15.32 -49.76
N PHE A 363 21.14 -16.46 -49.21
CA PHE A 363 21.61 -17.80 -49.59
C PHE A 363 20.74 -18.43 -50.68
N GLU A 364 20.36 -17.66 -51.69
CA GLU A 364 19.60 -18.18 -52.84
C GLU A 364 20.52 -19.02 -53.73
N GLU A 365 20.10 -20.25 -54.04
CA GLU A 365 20.78 -21.09 -55.02
C GLU A 365 20.43 -20.62 -56.43
N ALA A 366 21.47 -20.39 -57.23
CA ALA A 366 21.37 -19.95 -58.61
C ALA A 366 20.74 -21.06 -59.48
N THR A 367 19.42 -21.08 -59.57
CA THR A 367 18.73 -21.70 -60.70
C THR A 367 17.71 -20.70 -61.26
N SER A 368 18.04 -20.18 -62.44
CA SER A 368 17.21 -19.40 -63.36
C SER A 368 16.78 -17.98 -62.94
N SER A 369 17.42 -16.98 -63.58
CA SER A 369 16.88 -15.63 -63.81
C SER A 369 16.18 -15.61 -65.19
N PRO A 370 15.09 -14.81 -65.41
CA PRO A 370 15.26 -13.35 -65.52
C PRO A 370 14.12 -12.44 -64.99
N LYS A 371 14.58 -11.31 -64.40
CA LYS A 371 14.07 -9.91 -64.43
C LYS A 371 12.83 -9.44 -63.61
N VAL A 372 13.15 -8.55 -62.64
CA VAL A 372 12.39 -7.41 -62.03
C VAL A 372 11.30 -7.81 -61.00
N SER A 373 11.26 -7.39 -59.73
CA SER A 373 11.49 -6.07 -59.09
C SER A 373 11.90 -6.21 -57.60
N ARG A 374 12.70 -5.25 -57.10
CA ARG A 374 13.18 -5.17 -55.70
C ARG A 374 12.05 -4.85 -54.69
N GLY A 375 11.81 -5.75 -53.74
CA GLY A 375 11.03 -5.47 -52.52
C GLY A 375 11.94 -5.00 -51.38
N LYS A 376 11.95 -3.68 -51.13
CA LYS A 376 12.76 -2.99 -50.10
C LYS A 376 12.28 -3.29 -48.67
N ILE A 377 13.24 -3.49 -47.75
CA ILE A 377 13.07 -3.16 -46.32
C ILE A 377 12.62 -1.69 -46.24
N PRO A 378 11.57 -1.32 -45.49
CA PRO A 378 11.18 0.07 -45.39
C PRO A 378 12.33 0.89 -44.78
N ASP A 379 12.85 1.80 -45.59
CA ASP A 379 13.91 2.74 -45.27
C ASP A 379 13.51 3.55 -44.03
N ILE A 380 14.31 3.52 -42.97
CA ILE A 380 14.08 4.29 -41.72
C ILE A 380 13.89 5.77 -42.06
N ASN A 381 14.55 6.27 -43.11
CA ASN A 381 14.35 7.64 -43.58
C ASN A 381 12.91 7.89 -44.08
N LYS A 382 12.29 6.93 -44.77
CA LYS A 382 10.88 7.05 -45.22
C LYS A 382 9.90 7.06 -44.06
N MET A 383 10.15 6.25 -43.02
CA MET A 383 9.32 6.24 -41.81
C MET A 383 9.42 7.56 -41.04
N VAL A 384 10.63 8.12 -40.92
CA VAL A 384 10.85 9.43 -40.30
C VAL A 384 10.21 10.54 -41.13
N SER A 385 10.32 10.53 -42.46
CA SER A 385 9.65 11.49 -43.34
C SER A 385 8.12 11.45 -43.20
N GLY A 386 7.53 10.26 -43.07
CA GLY A 386 6.08 10.14 -42.83
C GLY A 386 5.66 10.67 -41.46
N LEU A 387 6.47 10.45 -40.43
CA LEU A 387 6.21 10.98 -39.08
C LEU A 387 6.34 12.52 -39.05
N VAL A 388 7.32 13.08 -39.74
CA VAL A 388 7.48 14.54 -39.91
C VAL A 388 6.26 15.14 -40.59
N ALA A 389 5.86 14.62 -41.75
CA ALA A 389 4.71 15.13 -42.50
C ALA A 389 3.41 15.08 -41.67
N ARG A 390 3.25 14.05 -40.83
CA ARG A 390 2.11 13.95 -39.91
C ARG A 390 2.17 15.01 -38.82
N LEU A 391 3.31 15.20 -38.16
CA LEU A 391 3.48 16.17 -37.08
C LEU A 391 3.44 17.62 -37.56
N GLU A 392 3.80 17.88 -38.82
CA GLU A 392 3.63 19.19 -39.45
C GLU A 392 2.18 19.50 -39.77
N LYS A 393 1.36 18.46 -40.04
CA LYS A 393 -0.08 18.61 -40.29
C LYS A 393 -0.90 18.65 -39.01
N ASP A 394 -0.52 17.87 -38.00
CA ASP A 394 -1.16 17.81 -36.68
C ASP A 394 -0.07 17.77 -35.58
N GLY A 395 0.23 18.96 -35.05
CA GLY A 395 1.33 19.17 -34.12
C GLY A 395 1.01 18.83 -32.66
N ASN A 396 -0.23 18.51 -32.31
CA ASN A 396 -0.65 18.29 -30.93
C ASN A 396 -0.38 16.85 -30.42
N ASP A 397 0.73 16.25 -30.83
CA ASP A 397 1.17 14.90 -30.44
C ASP A 397 2.57 14.95 -29.79
N LEU A 398 2.61 15.16 -28.47
CA LEU A 398 3.86 15.21 -27.71
C LEU A 398 4.68 13.91 -27.87
N LYS A 399 4.00 12.76 -27.87
CA LYS A 399 4.66 11.45 -27.98
C LYS A 399 5.31 11.30 -29.36
N GLY A 400 4.65 11.77 -30.41
CA GLY A 400 5.19 11.80 -31.76
C GLY A 400 6.43 12.69 -31.88
N TRP A 401 6.42 13.90 -31.30
CA TRP A 401 7.60 14.78 -31.28
C TRP A 401 8.79 14.16 -30.54
N LEU A 402 8.56 13.52 -29.38
CA LEU A 402 9.61 12.82 -28.64
C LEU A 402 10.14 11.60 -29.40
N MET A 403 9.27 10.88 -30.12
CA MET A 403 9.66 9.77 -30.99
C MET A 403 10.52 10.26 -32.16
N LEU A 404 10.13 11.37 -32.79
CA LEU A 404 10.89 11.99 -33.89
C LEU A 404 12.31 12.38 -33.45
N ALA A 405 12.45 13.01 -32.29
CA ALA A 405 13.76 13.37 -31.73
C ALA A 405 14.65 12.13 -31.49
N ARG A 406 14.08 11.03 -30.98
CA ARG A 406 14.81 9.75 -30.80
C ARG A 406 15.23 9.14 -32.13
N SER A 407 14.36 9.18 -33.14
CA SER A 407 14.68 8.70 -34.49
C SER A 407 15.82 9.50 -35.11
N TYR A 408 15.86 10.83 -34.95
CA TYR A 408 16.97 11.65 -35.42
C TYR A 408 18.29 11.35 -34.68
N LYS A 409 18.25 11.08 -33.37
CA LYS A 409 19.42 10.63 -32.61
C LYS A 409 20.00 9.31 -33.15
N VAL A 410 19.14 8.33 -33.45
CA VAL A 410 19.56 7.03 -34.04
C VAL A 410 20.15 7.23 -35.44
N LEU A 411 19.61 8.16 -36.22
CA LEU A 411 20.11 8.52 -37.55
C LEU A 411 21.37 9.42 -37.51
N LYS A 412 21.97 9.66 -36.33
CA LYS A 412 23.13 10.55 -36.13
C LYS A 412 22.91 11.97 -36.65
N ARG A 413 21.69 12.50 -36.52
CA ARG A 413 21.28 13.86 -36.91
C ARG A 413 20.89 14.68 -35.67
N PRO A 414 21.85 15.07 -34.81
CA PRO A 414 21.57 15.73 -33.53
C PRO A 414 20.91 17.11 -33.68
N GLU A 415 21.25 17.86 -34.72
CA GLU A 415 20.65 19.17 -34.99
C GLU A 415 19.15 19.09 -35.29
N ASP A 416 18.74 18.07 -36.05
CA ASP A 416 17.32 17.86 -36.37
C ASP A 416 16.53 17.35 -35.16
N ALA A 417 17.17 16.59 -34.28
CA ALA A 417 16.59 16.21 -32.99
C ALA A 417 16.36 17.45 -32.10
N ALA A 418 17.32 18.37 -32.05
CA ALA A 418 17.17 19.63 -31.30
C ALA A 418 16.02 20.49 -31.86
N LYS A 419 15.96 20.67 -33.19
CA LYS A 419 14.88 21.41 -33.86
C LYS A 419 13.50 20.79 -33.62
N ALA A 420 13.40 19.47 -33.60
CA ALA A 420 12.15 18.78 -33.30
C ALA A 420 11.69 19.03 -31.86
N LEU A 421 12.62 19.02 -30.89
CA LEU A 421 12.32 19.33 -29.49
C LEU A 421 11.96 20.81 -29.28
N ASP A 422 12.59 21.74 -30.00
CA ASP A 422 12.24 23.17 -29.95
C ASP A 422 10.84 23.44 -30.53
N LYS A 423 10.49 22.81 -31.65
CA LYS A 423 9.13 22.88 -32.20
C LYS A 423 8.11 22.34 -31.20
N ALA A 424 8.39 21.20 -30.57
CA ALA A 424 7.53 20.63 -29.54
C ALA A 424 7.39 21.57 -28.32
N ALA A 425 8.49 22.17 -27.85
CA ALA A 425 8.47 23.11 -26.73
C ALA A 425 7.63 24.35 -27.06
N GLY A 426 7.66 24.82 -28.31
CA GLY A 426 6.81 25.90 -28.80
C GLY A 426 5.32 25.55 -28.77
N ILE A 427 4.94 24.37 -29.29
CA ILE A 427 3.55 23.91 -29.34
C ILE A 427 2.98 23.68 -27.92
N PHE A 428 3.77 23.07 -27.03
CA PHE A 428 3.34 22.72 -25.68
C PHE A 428 3.75 23.76 -24.62
N ARG A 429 3.96 25.04 -24.99
CA ARG A 429 4.45 26.08 -24.07
C ARG A 429 3.58 26.26 -22.82
N LYS A 430 2.26 26.08 -22.94
CA LYS A 430 1.30 26.25 -21.84
C LYS A 430 1.08 24.99 -20.99
N ASN A 431 1.77 23.88 -21.28
CA ASN A 431 1.64 22.62 -20.56
C ASN A 431 2.94 22.30 -19.78
N PRO A 432 2.98 22.53 -18.45
CA PRO A 432 4.16 22.31 -17.63
C PRO A 432 4.71 20.88 -17.68
N GLY A 433 3.83 19.87 -17.66
CA GLY A 433 4.26 18.46 -17.70
C GLY A 433 4.85 18.06 -19.05
N ALA A 434 4.39 18.66 -20.15
CA ALA A 434 4.98 18.47 -21.46
C ALA A 434 6.37 19.14 -21.55
N GLN A 435 6.53 20.34 -20.98
CA GLN A 435 7.83 21.04 -20.93
C GLN A 435 8.88 20.25 -20.15
N GLU A 436 8.49 19.64 -19.04
CA GLU A 436 9.38 18.80 -18.24
C GLU A 436 9.88 17.59 -19.05
N GLN A 437 8.98 16.87 -19.74
CA GLN A 437 9.34 15.72 -20.57
C GLN A 437 10.26 16.09 -21.75
N ILE A 438 10.04 17.25 -22.38
CA ILE A 438 10.89 17.76 -23.47
C ILE A 438 12.28 18.12 -22.94
N THR A 439 12.34 18.77 -21.78
CA THR A 439 13.60 19.15 -21.11
C THR A 439 14.40 17.92 -20.67
N GLU A 440 13.74 16.92 -20.10
CA GLU A 440 14.35 15.65 -19.72
C GLU A 440 14.88 14.90 -20.96
N MET A 441 14.13 14.94 -22.07
CA MET A 441 14.56 14.35 -23.33
C MET A 441 15.83 15.03 -23.87
N ARG A 442 15.86 16.37 -23.86
CA ARG A 442 17.01 17.16 -24.29
C ARG A 442 18.27 16.80 -23.47
N LYS A 443 18.13 16.73 -22.13
CA LYS A 443 19.19 16.29 -21.22
C LYS A 443 19.69 14.86 -21.51
N LYS A 444 18.79 13.90 -21.74
CA LYS A 444 19.15 12.51 -22.10
C LYS A 444 19.82 12.39 -23.47
N MET A 445 19.61 13.37 -24.35
CA MET A 445 20.21 13.40 -25.68
C MET A 445 21.55 14.14 -25.73
N GLY A 446 21.91 14.90 -24.69
CA GLY A 446 23.12 15.73 -24.67
C GLY A 446 23.01 16.93 -25.61
N LEU A 447 21.79 17.44 -25.80
CA LEU A 447 21.44 18.56 -26.68
C LEU A 447 21.14 19.84 -25.89
#